data_AF-A0A923XFG2-F1
#
_entry.id   AF-A0A923XFG2-F1
#
_cell.length_a   1.000
_cell.length_b   1.000
_cell.length_c   1.000
_cell.angle_alpha   90.00
_cell.angle_beta   90.00
_cell.angle_gamma   90.00
#
_symmetry.space_group_name_H-M   'P 1'
#
loop_
_entity.id
_entity.type
_entity.pdbx_description
1 polymer ?
#
loop_
_entity_poly.entity_id
_entity_poly.type
_entity_poly.pdbx_seq_one_letter_code
_entity_poly.pdbx_strand_id
1 'polypeptide(L)'
;MNEITAIWAEWLKPSAGLPTVQWSILLGVAAIAGHLFHRYFGLPKVVGYSAVGALAGLGGFTGAAWPLQGIGLFLLELGVSVVLFEAGGRIPLRWFRHNPMVLMQSLLESTLTLVVVYYVLRSLDVRADVAQSLALVAMAASPAVLSRIVIDTHASGPVTERAMVLSTLSTLYALTLCTARAGVMNRPHKEWTDMAYPILVVLGLSVVVGAVLALTLRIALRVM
;
A
#
# COMPACT_ATOMS: atom_id res chain seq x y z
N MET A 1 -22.75 28.73 -23.00
CA MET A 1 -22.17 27.97 -21.87
C MET A 1 -22.74 26.55 -21.73
N ASN A 2 -23.92 26.24 -22.28
CA ASN A 2 -24.52 24.88 -22.24
C ASN A 2 -24.08 23.94 -23.37
N GLU A 3 -23.52 24.44 -24.47
CA GLU A 3 -23.12 23.61 -25.62
C GLU A 3 -21.81 22.87 -25.38
N ILE A 4 -20.84 23.51 -24.70
CA ILE A 4 -19.56 22.87 -24.36
C ILE A 4 -19.84 21.66 -23.46
N THR A 5 -20.69 21.81 -22.43
CA THR A 5 -21.08 20.71 -21.54
C THR A 5 -21.82 19.58 -22.25
N ALA A 6 -22.55 19.86 -23.33
CA ALA A 6 -23.25 18.85 -24.13
C ALA A 6 -22.30 18.02 -25.00
N ILE A 7 -21.29 18.65 -25.61
CA ILE A 7 -20.25 17.98 -26.41
C ILE A 7 -19.43 17.02 -25.53
N TRP A 8 -19.07 17.43 -24.31
CA TRP A 8 -18.41 16.56 -23.34
C TRP A 8 -19.32 15.39 -22.93
N ALA A 9 -20.60 15.63 -22.67
CA ALA A 9 -21.54 14.58 -22.27
C ALA A 9 -21.76 13.51 -23.35
N GLU A 10 -21.67 13.89 -24.63
CA GLU A 10 -21.85 12.98 -25.76
C GLU A 10 -20.57 12.18 -26.07
N TRP A 11 -19.38 12.77 -25.89
CA TRP A 11 -18.08 12.07 -25.98
C TRP A 11 -17.78 11.15 -24.79
N LEU A 12 -18.30 11.46 -23.60
CA LEU A 12 -18.15 10.61 -22.41
C LEU A 12 -19.00 9.34 -22.46
N LYS A 13 -20.09 9.30 -23.24
CA LYS A 13 -20.98 8.12 -23.29
C LYS A 13 -20.31 6.88 -23.93
N PRO A 14 -19.47 7.00 -24.97
CA PRO A 14 -18.70 5.86 -25.48
C PRO A 14 -17.35 5.65 -24.78
N SER A 15 -16.81 6.66 -24.09
CA SER A 15 -15.45 6.63 -23.55
C SER A 15 -15.42 7.06 -22.08
N ALA A 16 -15.33 6.04 -21.20
CA ALA A 16 -15.18 6.15 -19.75
C ALA A 16 -16.28 6.96 -19.01
N GLY A 17 -16.97 6.33 -18.05
CA GLY A 17 -17.99 7.03 -17.25
C GLY A 17 -17.45 8.31 -16.58
N LEU A 18 -18.34 9.29 -16.35
CA LEU A 18 -18.02 10.59 -15.72
C LEU A 18 -17.14 10.49 -14.46
N PRO A 19 -17.32 9.51 -13.57
CA PRO A 19 -16.43 9.33 -12.42
C PRO A 19 -14.98 9.00 -12.82
N THR A 20 -14.75 8.23 -13.89
CA THR A 20 -13.40 7.89 -14.35
C THR A 20 -12.65 9.11 -14.85
N VAL A 21 -13.35 10.03 -15.54
CA VAL A 21 -12.78 11.30 -15.97
C VAL A 21 -12.42 12.18 -14.77
N GLN A 22 -13.30 12.26 -13.76
CA GLN A 22 -13.03 12.99 -12.52
C GLN A 22 -11.78 12.46 -11.80
N TRP A 23 -11.65 11.13 -11.67
CA TRP A 23 -10.46 10.50 -11.09
C TRP A 23 -9.19 10.77 -11.91
N SER A 24 -9.29 10.73 -13.24
CA SER A 24 -8.16 11.01 -14.13
C SER A 24 -7.68 12.46 -13.99
N ILE A 25 -8.60 13.42 -13.92
CA ILE A 25 -8.29 14.83 -13.68
C ILE A 25 -7.67 15.00 -12.28
N LEU A 26 -8.25 14.38 -11.24
CA LEU A 26 -7.72 14.46 -9.88
C LEU A 26 -6.28 13.94 -9.80
N LEU A 27 -6.00 12.79 -10.41
CA LEU A 27 -4.65 12.22 -10.50
C LEU A 27 -3.70 13.11 -11.31
N GLY A 28 -4.17 13.71 -12.40
CA GLY A 28 -3.40 14.68 -13.18
C GLY A 28 -3.03 15.93 -12.38
N VAL A 29 -3.99 16.50 -11.64
CA VAL A 29 -3.77 17.63 -10.73
C VAL A 29 -2.80 17.25 -9.62
N ALA A 30 -2.95 16.06 -9.03
CA ALA A 30 -2.01 15.54 -8.04
C ALA A 30 -0.60 15.43 -8.62
N ALA A 31 -0.44 14.88 -9.82
CA ALA A 31 0.86 14.77 -10.50
C ALA A 31 1.51 16.15 -10.69
N ILE A 32 0.76 17.13 -11.21
CA ILE A 32 1.21 18.51 -11.42
C ILE A 32 1.61 19.14 -10.08
N ALA A 33 0.75 19.08 -9.07
CA ALA A 33 1.02 19.62 -7.75
C ALA A 33 2.28 19.00 -7.12
N GLY A 34 2.45 17.68 -7.20
CA GLY A 34 3.68 17.02 -6.75
C GLY A 34 4.93 17.59 -7.41
N HIS A 35 4.90 17.77 -8.74
CA HIS A 35 6.02 18.38 -9.47
C HIS A 35 6.27 19.85 -9.09
N LEU A 36 5.22 20.64 -8.88
CA LEU A 36 5.36 22.03 -8.42
C LEU A 36 5.96 22.08 -7.01
N PHE A 37 5.47 21.25 -6.09
CA PHE A 37 5.98 21.18 -4.72
C PHE A 37 7.47 20.82 -4.71
N HIS A 38 7.85 19.84 -5.53
CA HIS A 38 9.24 19.45 -5.66
C HIS A 38 10.10 20.55 -6.26
N ARG A 39 9.63 21.24 -7.30
CA ARG A 39 10.36 22.32 -7.97
C ARG A 39 10.56 23.56 -7.10
N TYR A 40 9.53 23.97 -6.36
CA TYR A 40 9.55 25.23 -5.61
C TYR A 40 10.02 25.07 -4.16
N PHE A 41 9.65 23.97 -3.49
CA PHE A 41 9.97 23.76 -2.08
C PHE A 41 11.05 22.70 -1.85
N GLY A 42 11.51 21.99 -2.89
CA GLY A 42 12.49 20.90 -2.75
C GLY A 42 11.95 19.66 -2.03
N LEU A 43 10.64 19.59 -1.78
CA LEU A 43 10.00 18.50 -1.05
C LEU A 43 9.77 17.27 -1.95
N PRO A 44 9.69 16.04 -1.38
CA PRO A 44 9.28 14.86 -2.15
C PRO A 44 7.88 15.04 -2.75
N LYS A 45 7.66 14.54 -3.97
CA LYS A 45 6.40 14.78 -4.70
C LYS A 45 5.18 14.17 -4.01
N VAL A 46 5.39 13.15 -3.17
CA VAL A 46 4.35 12.53 -2.34
C VAL A 46 3.59 13.56 -1.49
N VAL A 47 4.27 14.60 -1.00
CA VAL A 47 3.65 15.68 -0.22
C VAL A 47 2.58 16.40 -1.05
N GLY A 48 2.87 16.69 -2.32
CA GLY A 48 1.90 17.31 -3.22
C GLY A 48 0.71 16.39 -3.54
N TYR A 49 0.94 15.08 -3.66
CA TYR A 49 -0.14 14.10 -3.87
C TYR A 49 -1.09 14.05 -2.66
N SER A 50 -0.52 14.01 -1.46
CA SER A 50 -1.28 14.03 -0.20
C SER A 50 -2.05 15.33 -0.01
N ALA A 51 -1.47 16.48 -0.37
CA ALA A 51 -2.15 17.77 -0.29
C ALA A 51 -3.37 17.84 -1.22
N VAL A 52 -3.23 17.42 -2.48
CA VAL A 52 -4.36 17.39 -3.43
C VAL A 52 -5.42 16.40 -2.96
N GLY A 53 -5.03 15.21 -2.49
CA GLY A 53 -5.97 14.23 -1.94
C GLY A 53 -6.75 14.76 -0.73
N ALA A 54 -6.07 15.45 0.19
CA ALA A 54 -6.70 16.06 1.37
C ALA A 54 -7.69 17.17 0.98
N LEU A 55 -7.30 18.06 0.07
CA LEU A 55 -8.17 19.13 -0.42
C LEU A 55 -9.38 18.58 -1.17
N ALA A 56 -9.19 17.55 -2.00
CA ALA A 56 -10.28 16.90 -2.71
C ALA A 56 -11.25 16.19 -1.76
N GLY A 57 -10.72 15.51 -0.73
CA GLY A 57 -11.53 14.87 0.31
C GLY A 57 -12.36 15.89 1.10
N LEU A 58 -11.74 16.99 1.56
CA LEU A 58 -12.43 18.07 2.27
C LEU A 58 -13.42 18.83 1.38
N GLY A 59 -13.14 18.95 0.08
CA GLY A 59 -14.02 19.53 -0.92
C GLY A 59 -15.20 18.66 -1.35
N GLY A 60 -15.36 17.47 -0.75
CA GLY A 60 -16.49 16.59 -1.02
C GLY A 60 -16.40 15.84 -2.36
N PHE A 61 -15.19 15.52 -2.83
CA PHE A 61 -14.99 14.79 -4.08
C PHE A 61 -15.77 13.46 -4.09
N THR A 62 -16.64 13.32 -5.09
CA THR A 62 -17.54 12.17 -5.23
C THR A 62 -16.73 10.90 -5.52
N GLY A 63 -16.65 10.00 -4.54
CA GLY A 63 -15.87 8.76 -4.61
C GLY A 63 -14.66 8.70 -3.69
N ALA A 64 -14.32 9.78 -2.97
CA ALA A 64 -13.30 9.78 -1.92
C ALA A 64 -13.85 9.50 -0.51
N ALA A 65 -15.18 9.42 -0.35
CA ALA A 65 -15.82 9.13 0.93
C ALA A 65 -15.54 7.69 1.38
N TRP A 66 -15.31 7.51 2.68
CA TRP A 66 -15.16 6.20 3.29
C TRP A 66 -16.54 5.61 3.68
N PRO A 67 -16.81 4.31 3.45
CA PRO A 67 -15.94 3.32 2.80
C PRO A 67 -15.80 3.56 1.29
N LEU A 68 -14.59 3.42 0.78
CA LEU A 68 -14.30 3.56 -0.65
C LEU A 68 -15.06 2.49 -1.44
N GLN A 69 -15.66 2.91 -2.56
CA GLN A 69 -16.44 2.03 -3.45
C GLN A 69 -16.16 2.37 -4.91
N GLY A 70 -16.46 1.43 -5.81
CA GLY A 70 -16.33 1.61 -7.24
C GLY A 70 -14.90 1.92 -7.69
N ILE A 71 -14.74 2.93 -8.53
CA ILE A 71 -13.46 3.28 -9.18
C ILE A 71 -12.38 3.68 -8.16
N GLY A 72 -12.73 4.39 -7.09
CA GLY A 72 -11.77 4.80 -6.07
C GLY A 72 -11.13 3.61 -5.35
N LEU A 73 -11.96 2.62 -4.99
CA LEU A 73 -11.47 1.37 -4.41
C LEU A 73 -10.62 0.59 -5.41
N PHE A 74 -11.08 0.45 -6.65
CA PHE A 74 -10.35 -0.25 -7.71
C PHE A 74 -8.96 0.37 -7.97
N LEU A 75 -8.88 1.70 -8.09
CA LEU A 75 -7.60 2.41 -8.29
C LEU A 75 -6.66 2.23 -7.10
N LEU A 76 -7.19 2.24 -5.87
CA LEU A 76 -6.40 1.98 -4.67
C LEU A 76 -5.87 0.54 -4.66
N GLU A 77 -6.74 -0.44 -4.90
CA GLU A 77 -6.35 -1.86 -4.93
C GLU A 77 -5.33 -2.14 -6.03
N LEU A 78 -5.54 -1.60 -7.23
CA LEU A 78 -4.62 -1.73 -8.36
C LEU A 78 -3.28 -1.06 -8.04
N GLY A 79 -3.29 0.18 -7.52
CA GLY A 79 -2.09 0.91 -7.18
C GLY A 79 -1.27 0.21 -6.09
N VAL A 80 -1.92 -0.23 -5.01
CA VAL A 80 -1.28 -1.00 -3.94
C VAL A 80 -0.72 -2.32 -4.49
N SER A 81 -1.49 -3.04 -5.31
CA SER A 81 -1.06 -4.32 -5.89
C SER A 81 0.17 -4.17 -6.78
N VAL A 82 0.19 -3.18 -7.67
CA VAL A 82 1.34 -2.92 -8.57
C VAL A 82 2.58 -2.57 -7.76
N VAL A 83 2.44 -1.70 -6.76
CA VAL A 83 3.60 -1.28 -5.98
C VAL A 83 4.12 -2.39 -5.08
N LEU A 84 3.25 -3.20 -4.47
CA LEU A 84 3.67 -4.37 -3.70
C LEU A 84 4.33 -5.43 -4.59
N PHE A 85 3.83 -5.60 -5.82
CA PHE A 85 4.45 -6.49 -6.80
C PHE A 85 5.85 -6.02 -7.18
N GLU A 86 6.02 -4.73 -7.47
CA GLU A 86 7.33 -4.13 -7.78
C GLU A 86 8.29 -4.20 -6.59
N ALA A 87 7.82 -3.87 -5.39
CA ALA A 87 8.62 -3.92 -4.17
C ALA A 87 9.06 -5.35 -3.84
N GLY A 88 8.14 -6.32 -3.94
CA GLY A 88 8.44 -7.75 -3.75
C GLY A 88 9.42 -8.30 -4.78
N GLY A 89 9.24 -7.92 -6.06
CA GLY A 89 10.11 -8.36 -7.16
C GLY A 89 11.56 -7.87 -7.06
N ARG A 90 11.80 -6.78 -6.31
CA ARG A 90 13.15 -6.22 -6.09
C ARG A 90 13.95 -6.96 -5.01
N ILE A 91 13.33 -7.84 -4.23
CA ILE A 91 14.02 -8.50 -3.10
C ILE A 91 14.74 -9.76 -3.59
N PRO A 92 16.09 -9.83 -3.49
CA PRO A 92 16.81 -11.05 -3.80
C PRO A 92 16.61 -12.09 -2.68
N LEU A 93 15.68 -13.03 -2.85
CA LEU A 93 15.38 -14.07 -1.84
C LEU A 93 16.62 -14.88 -1.40
N ARG A 94 17.60 -15.05 -2.29
CA ARG A 94 18.86 -15.74 -2.00
C ARG A 94 19.75 -14.99 -1.00
N TRP A 95 19.60 -13.67 -0.91
CA TRP A 95 20.37 -12.82 -0.01
C TRP A 95 20.04 -13.11 1.46
N PHE A 96 18.77 -13.41 1.77
CA PHE A 96 18.35 -13.75 3.13
C PHE A 96 19.03 -15.01 3.69
N ARG A 97 19.41 -15.96 2.83
CA ARG A 97 20.18 -17.14 3.27
C ARG A 97 21.56 -16.79 3.81
N HIS A 98 22.15 -15.70 3.32
CA HIS A 98 23.48 -15.25 3.71
C HIS A 98 23.43 -14.15 4.78
N ASN A 99 22.30 -13.45 4.91
CA ASN A 99 22.09 -12.36 5.86
C ASN A 99 20.78 -12.53 6.65
N PRO A 100 20.65 -13.59 7.48
CA PRO A 100 19.44 -13.84 8.26
C PRO A 100 19.14 -12.74 9.29
N MET A 101 20.17 -11.98 9.69
CA MET A 101 20.04 -10.89 10.66
C MET A 101 19.04 -9.81 10.21
N VAL A 102 18.87 -9.59 8.90
CA VAL A 102 17.93 -8.58 8.39
C VAL A 102 16.49 -9.01 8.59
N LEU A 103 16.19 -10.32 8.49
CA LEU A 103 14.86 -10.84 8.82
C LEU A 103 14.57 -10.67 10.30
N MET A 104 15.54 -11.00 11.16
CA MET A 104 15.39 -10.84 12.61
C MET A 104 15.21 -9.37 12.99
N GLN A 105 16.01 -8.48 12.41
CA GLN A 105 15.89 -7.03 12.59
C GLN A 105 14.50 -6.54 12.17
N SER A 106 14.04 -6.91 10.96
CA SER A 106 12.71 -6.52 10.48
C SER A 106 11.59 -6.98 11.40
N LEU A 107 11.67 -8.23 11.86
CA LEU A 107 10.68 -8.82 12.76
C LEU A 107 10.66 -8.11 14.12
N LEU A 108 11.84 -7.84 14.68
CA LEU A 108 11.98 -7.12 15.94
C LEU A 108 11.48 -5.68 15.84
N GLU A 109 11.91 -4.93 14.82
CA GLU A 109 11.48 -3.55 14.60
C GLU A 109 9.96 -3.45 14.42
N SER A 110 9.37 -4.33 13.61
CA SER A 110 7.92 -4.31 13.34
C SER A 110 7.12 -4.71 14.59
N THR A 111 7.59 -5.72 15.34
CA THR A 111 6.93 -6.19 16.57
C THR A 111 7.05 -5.14 17.69
N LEU A 112 8.23 -4.54 17.85
CA LEU A 112 8.45 -3.49 18.84
C LEU A 112 7.59 -2.27 18.51
N THR A 113 7.51 -1.86 17.24
CA THR A 113 6.64 -0.76 16.80
C THR A 113 5.17 -1.05 17.13
N LEU A 114 4.68 -2.26 16.83
CA LEU A 114 3.32 -2.68 17.17
C LEU A 114 3.07 -2.57 18.69
N VAL A 115 3.97 -3.13 19.50
CA VAL A 115 3.83 -3.16 20.96
C VAL A 115 3.85 -1.75 21.55
N VAL A 116 4.80 -0.92 21.14
CA VAL A 116 4.94 0.46 21.62
C VAL A 116 3.72 1.29 21.23
N VAL A 117 3.28 1.26 19.97
CA VAL A 117 2.11 2.02 19.52
C VAL A 117 0.84 1.56 20.26
N TYR A 118 0.67 0.25 20.46
CA TYR A 118 -0.46 -0.28 21.23
C TYR A 118 -0.48 0.28 22.67
N TYR A 119 0.64 0.19 23.39
CA TYR A 119 0.71 0.68 24.77
C TYR A 119 0.53 2.19 24.87
N VAL A 120 1.08 2.96 23.93
CA VAL A 120 0.88 4.41 23.86
C VAL A 120 -0.60 4.75 23.63
N LEU A 121 -1.29 4.04 22.74
CA LEU A 121 -2.72 4.27 22.52
C LEU A 121 -3.55 3.88 23.74
N ARG A 122 -3.16 2.81 24.44
CA ARG A 122 -3.83 2.40 25.69
C ARG A 122 -3.61 3.38 26.84
N SER A 123 -2.44 4.02 26.93
CA SER A 123 -2.20 5.08 27.93
C SER A 123 -2.98 6.36 27.64
N LEU A 124 -3.38 6.57 26.37
CA LEU A 124 -4.29 7.63 25.94
C LEU A 124 -5.79 7.23 26.05
N ASP A 125 -6.09 6.15 26.76
CA ASP A 125 -7.45 5.62 26.98
C ASP A 125 -8.20 5.22 25.69
N VAL A 126 -7.48 4.91 24.60
CA VAL A 126 -8.08 4.41 23.36
C VAL A 126 -8.54 2.95 23.55
N ARG A 127 -9.76 2.64 23.11
CA ARG A 127 -10.35 1.27 23.13
C ARG A 127 -9.38 0.24 22.54
N ALA A 128 -9.28 -0.93 23.19
CA ALA A 128 -8.32 -1.97 22.82
C ALA A 128 -8.44 -2.46 21.36
N ASP A 129 -9.66 -2.59 20.84
CA ASP A 129 -9.90 -3.04 19.46
C ASP A 129 -9.37 -2.03 18.42
N VAL A 130 -9.55 -0.73 18.71
CA VAL A 130 -9.10 0.37 17.87
C VAL A 130 -7.58 0.52 17.98
N ALA A 131 -7.05 0.48 19.21
CA ALA A 131 -5.62 0.54 19.47
C ALA A 131 -4.85 -0.58 18.77
N GLN A 132 -5.40 -1.80 18.79
CA GLN A 132 -4.80 -2.94 18.08
C GLN A 132 -4.81 -2.74 16.56
N SER A 133 -5.91 -2.27 15.99
CA SER A 133 -6.02 -2.02 14.55
C SER A 133 -5.06 -0.93 14.09
N LEU A 134 -4.95 0.16 14.86
CA LEU A 134 -4.01 1.25 14.59
C LEU A 134 -2.55 0.81 14.74
N ALA A 135 -2.23 -0.01 15.75
CA ALA A 135 -0.88 -0.56 15.93
C ALA A 135 -0.46 -1.48 14.77
N LEU A 136 -1.38 -2.30 14.25
CA LEU A 136 -1.15 -3.14 13.06
C LEU A 136 -0.89 -2.32 11.79
N VAL A 137 -1.57 -1.18 11.64
CA VAL A 137 -1.30 -0.26 10.52
C VAL A 137 0.05 0.45 10.72
N ALA A 138 0.35 0.87 11.95
CA ALA A 138 1.55 1.65 12.28
C ALA A 138 2.86 0.86 12.18
N MET A 139 2.84 -0.46 12.36
CA MET A 139 4.05 -1.28 12.18
C MET A 139 4.53 -1.36 10.71
N ALA A 140 3.67 -1.01 9.74
CA ALA A 140 4.00 -1.07 8.32
C ALA A 140 4.70 0.21 7.86
N ALA A 141 5.88 0.07 7.26
CA ALA A 141 6.50 1.16 6.50
C ALA A 141 6.19 0.99 5.01
N SER A 142 5.71 2.04 4.33
CA SER A 142 5.26 1.95 2.93
C SER A 142 6.42 1.93 1.92
N PRO A 143 6.61 0.81 1.17
CA PRO A 143 7.66 0.75 0.16
C PRO A 143 7.35 1.63 -1.06
N ALA A 144 6.08 1.97 -1.28
CA ALA A 144 5.62 2.87 -2.32
C ALA A 144 6.09 4.30 -2.10
N VAL A 145 5.92 4.78 -0.87
CA VAL A 145 6.34 6.13 -0.48
C VAL A 145 7.85 6.20 -0.46
N LEU A 146 8.51 5.18 0.10
CA LEU A 146 9.96 5.13 0.15
C LEU A 146 10.59 5.06 -1.25
N SER A 147 10.08 4.22 -2.15
CA SER A 147 10.60 4.14 -3.53
C SER A 147 10.46 5.47 -4.26
N ARG A 148 9.34 6.18 -4.03
CA ARG A 148 9.14 7.50 -4.63
C ARG A 148 10.11 8.53 -4.09
N ILE A 149 10.31 8.57 -2.77
CA ILE A 149 11.27 9.49 -2.15
C ILE A 149 12.68 9.20 -2.68
N VAL A 150 13.07 7.93 -2.79
CA VAL A 150 14.37 7.52 -3.33
C VAL A 150 14.61 8.05 -4.74
N ILE A 151 13.60 7.96 -5.61
CA ILE A 151 13.65 8.51 -6.98
C ILE A 151 13.78 10.03 -6.95
N ASP A 152 12.98 10.70 -6.12
CA ASP A 152 12.94 12.16 -6.05
C ASP A 152 14.22 12.76 -5.42
N THR A 153 14.90 12.04 -4.53
CA THR A 153 16.15 12.50 -3.89
C THR A 153 17.42 11.91 -4.52
N HIS A 154 17.29 11.08 -5.56
CA HIS A 154 18.41 10.32 -6.15
C HIS A 154 19.22 9.50 -5.10
N ALA A 155 18.54 9.01 -4.06
CA ALA A 155 19.20 8.23 -3.01
C ALA A 155 19.65 6.87 -3.55
N SER A 156 20.85 6.42 -3.16
CA SER A 156 21.38 5.12 -3.59
C SER A 156 22.31 4.53 -2.53
N GLY A 157 22.62 3.24 -2.68
CA GLY A 157 23.56 2.53 -1.83
C GLY A 157 22.93 1.61 -0.77
N PRO A 158 23.77 1.03 0.11
CA PRO A 158 23.39 -0.09 0.96
C PRO A 158 22.28 0.22 1.98
N VAL A 159 22.21 1.48 2.45
CA VAL A 159 21.19 1.92 3.40
C VAL A 159 19.81 1.96 2.73
N THR A 160 19.74 2.50 1.51
CA THR A 160 18.51 2.57 0.73
C THR A 160 17.99 1.19 0.36
N GLU A 161 18.87 0.29 -0.06
CA GLU A 161 18.51 -1.10 -0.35
C GLU A 161 17.96 -1.82 0.88
N ARG A 162 18.63 -1.69 2.04
CA ARG A 162 18.15 -2.25 3.30
C ARG A 162 16.81 -1.65 3.73
N ALA A 163 16.64 -0.34 3.62
CA ALA A 163 15.39 0.33 3.97
C ALA A 163 14.22 -0.17 3.11
N MET A 164 14.43 -0.35 1.79
CA MET A 164 13.43 -0.93 0.88
C MET A 164 13.05 -2.37 1.27
N VAL A 165 14.04 -3.19 1.65
CA VAL A 165 13.79 -4.57 2.11
C VAL A 165 12.99 -4.58 3.42
N LEU A 166 13.41 -3.81 4.43
CA LEU A 166 12.72 -3.72 5.72
C LEU A 166 11.29 -3.17 5.59
N SER A 167 11.09 -2.17 4.73
CA SER A 167 9.77 -1.60 4.43
C SER A 167 8.85 -2.61 3.74
N THR A 168 9.37 -3.38 2.79
CA THR A 168 8.58 -4.40 2.11
C THR A 168 8.22 -5.56 3.04
N LEU A 169 9.16 -6.01 3.89
CA LEU A 169 8.92 -7.05 4.89
C LEU A 169 7.89 -6.63 5.96
N SER A 170 8.02 -5.43 6.52
CA SER A 170 7.05 -4.91 7.49
C SER A 170 5.65 -4.79 6.90
N THR A 171 5.52 -4.38 5.63
CA THR A 171 4.24 -4.35 4.91
C THR A 171 3.68 -5.76 4.68
N LEU A 172 4.51 -6.75 4.33
CA LEU A 172 4.10 -8.15 4.24
C LEU A 172 3.54 -8.65 5.59
N TYR A 173 4.23 -8.36 6.70
CA TYR A 173 3.78 -8.74 8.04
C TYR A 173 2.45 -8.07 8.41
N ALA A 174 2.31 -6.77 8.14
CA ALA A 174 1.08 -6.05 8.44
C ALA A 174 -0.11 -6.57 7.62
N LEU A 175 0.06 -6.79 6.31
CA LEU A 175 -1.02 -7.30 5.46
C LEU A 175 -1.44 -8.72 5.85
N THR A 176 -0.48 -9.59 6.18
CA THR A 176 -0.77 -10.96 6.61
C THR A 176 -1.49 -11.01 7.96
N LEU A 177 -1.08 -10.16 8.92
CA LEU A 177 -1.76 -10.06 10.21
C LEU A 177 -3.15 -9.42 10.09
N CYS A 178 -3.30 -8.35 9.30
CA CYS A 178 -4.59 -7.69 9.07
C CYS A 178 -5.59 -8.61 8.37
N THR A 179 -5.16 -9.33 7.32
CA THR A 179 -6.02 -10.28 6.62
C THR A 179 -6.43 -11.46 7.50
N ALA A 180 -5.50 -12.00 8.29
CA ALA A 180 -5.80 -13.03 9.26
C ALA A 180 -6.81 -12.55 10.32
N ARG A 181 -6.63 -11.33 10.84
CA ARG A 181 -7.55 -10.72 11.82
C ARG A 181 -8.94 -10.48 11.24
N ALA A 182 -9.02 -9.99 10.00
CA ALA A 182 -10.29 -9.81 9.31
C ALA A 182 -11.04 -11.14 9.15
N GLY A 183 -10.33 -12.25 8.89
CA GLY A 183 -10.92 -13.58 8.76
C GLY A 183 -11.46 -14.19 10.06
N VAL A 184 -10.97 -13.74 11.23
CA VAL A 184 -11.38 -14.24 12.56
C VAL A 184 -12.44 -13.34 13.21
N MET A 185 -12.63 -12.10 12.73
CA MET A 185 -13.53 -11.11 13.33
C MET A 185 -14.98 -11.61 13.55
N ASN A 186 -15.46 -12.52 12.69
CA ASN A 186 -16.82 -13.07 12.77
C ASN A 186 -16.91 -14.42 13.52
N ARG A 187 -15.85 -14.89 14.17
CA ARG A 187 -15.83 -16.19 14.85
C ARG A 187 -15.95 -16.06 16.38
N PRO A 188 -16.84 -16.82 17.03
CA PRO A 188 -17.10 -16.70 18.46
C PRO A 188 -16.04 -17.36 19.37
N HIS A 189 -15.14 -18.19 18.84
CA HIS A 189 -14.11 -18.86 19.63
C HIS A 189 -12.75 -18.15 19.42
N LYS A 190 -12.08 -17.85 20.54
CA LYS A 190 -10.77 -17.19 20.62
C LYS A 190 -9.75 -18.18 21.16
N GLU A 191 -9.40 -19.21 20.39
CA GLU A 191 -8.15 -19.94 20.65
C GLU A 191 -7.00 -19.32 19.86
N TRP A 192 -5.78 -19.40 20.38
CA TRP A 192 -4.58 -18.87 19.71
C TRP A 192 -4.31 -19.58 18.37
N THR A 193 -4.78 -20.83 18.25
CA THR A 193 -4.78 -21.67 17.05
C THR A 193 -5.66 -21.10 15.93
N ASP A 194 -6.75 -20.40 16.27
CA ASP A 194 -7.66 -19.78 15.31
C ASP A 194 -7.01 -18.64 14.51
N MET A 195 -5.95 -18.03 15.05
CA MET A 195 -5.19 -16.99 14.34
C MET A 195 -4.07 -17.58 13.48
N ALA A 196 -3.52 -18.73 13.85
CA ALA A 196 -2.45 -19.38 13.10
C ALA A 196 -2.93 -19.91 11.74
N TYR A 197 -4.12 -20.51 11.70
CA TYR A 197 -4.66 -21.11 10.47
C TYR A 197 -4.87 -20.08 9.34
N PRO A 198 -5.55 -18.93 9.55
CA PRO A 198 -5.71 -17.90 8.52
C PRO A 198 -4.37 -17.34 8.02
N ILE A 199 -3.40 -17.14 8.93
CA ILE A 199 -2.05 -16.67 8.54
C ILE A 199 -1.39 -17.69 7.60
N LEU A 200 -1.43 -18.97 7.96
CA LEU A 200 -0.87 -20.05 7.15
C LEU A 200 -1.56 -20.17 5.79
N VAL A 201 -2.88 -20.03 5.75
CA VAL A 201 -3.64 -20.07 4.48
C VAL A 201 -3.27 -18.89 3.58
N VAL A 202 -3.23 -17.66 4.13
CA VAL A 202 -2.87 -16.46 3.35
C VAL A 202 -1.46 -16.60 2.80
N LEU A 203 -0.48 -16.89 3.66
CA LEU A 203 0.92 -17.05 3.25
C LEU A 203 1.09 -18.22 2.27
N GLY A 204 0.48 -19.37 2.56
CA GLY A 204 0.56 -20.57 1.73
C GLY A 204 -0.01 -20.33 0.33
N LEU A 205 -1.20 -19.75 0.23
CA LEU A 205 -1.83 -19.42 -1.04
C LEU A 205 -0.99 -18.39 -1.82
N SER A 206 -0.50 -17.33 -1.16
CA SER A 206 0.38 -16.34 -1.80
C SER A 206 1.66 -16.97 -2.35
N VAL A 207 2.28 -17.90 -1.63
CA VAL A 207 3.48 -18.61 -2.09
C VAL A 207 3.16 -19.50 -3.30
N VAL A 208 2.06 -20.24 -3.26
CA VAL A 208 1.64 -21.11 -4.38
C VAL A 208 1.37 -20.29 -5.63
N VAL A 209 0.54 -19.24 -5.53
CA VAL A 209 0.21 -18.37 -6.66
C VAL A 209 1.45 -17.67 -7.20
N GLY A 210 2.31 -17.15 -6.31
CA GLY A 210 3.59 -16.54 -6.70
C GLY A 210 4.52 -17.51 -7.42
N ALA A 211 4.61 -18.76 -6.95
CA ALA A 211 5.43 -19.80 -7.60
C ALA A 211 4.90 -20.17 -8.99
N VAL A 212 3.58 -20.28 -9.15
CA VAL A 212 2.94 -20.53 -10.44
C VAL A 212 3.24 -19.38 -11.40
N LEU A 213 3.06 -18.12 -10.99
CA LEU A 213 3.37 -16.95 -11.81
C LEU A 213 4.86 -16.86 -12.19
N ALA A 214 5.76 -17.16 -11.25
CA ALA A 214 7.18 -17.18 -11.54
C ALA A 214 7.55 -18.28 -12.54
N LEU A 215 6.91 -19.46 -12.44
CA LEU A 215 7.12 -20.57 -13.36
C LEU A 215 6.60 -20.26 -14.76
N THR A 216 5.38 -19.71 -14.87
CA THR A 216 4.80 -19.33 -16.17
C THR A 216 5.64 -18.26 -16.86
N LEU A 217 6.10 -17.25 -16.13
CA LEU A 217 6.98 -16.21 -16.67
C LEU A 217 8.32 -16.82 -17.13
N ARG A 218 8.90 -17.73 -16.34
CA ARG A 218 10.15 -18.42 -16.71
C ARG A 218 9.99 -19.29 -17.96
N ILE A 219 8.83 -19.91 -18.16
CA ILE A 219 8.54 -20.70 -19.36
C ILE A 219 8.38 -19.76 -20.56
N ALA A 220 7.60 -18.68 -20.42
CA ALA A 220 7.40 -17.71 -21.50
C ALA A 220 8.73 -17.10 -21.98
N LEU A 221 9.60 -16.69 -21.05
CA LEU A 221 10.92 -16.14 -21.35
C LEU A 221 11.93 -17.15 -21.92
N ARG A 222 11.65 -18.45 -21.84
CA ARG A 222 12.48 -19.48 -22.49
C ARG A 222 12.04 -19.78 -23.92
N VAL A 223 10.79 -19.46 -24.25
CA VAL A 223 10.20 -19.71 -25.57
C VAL A 223 10.44 -18.53 -26.51
N MET A 224 10.58 -17.31 -25.96
CA MET A 224 11.04 -16.12 -26.65
C MET A 224 12.57 -16.11 -26.80
#